data_AF-A0A2P2J018-F1
#
_entry.id   AF-A0A2P2J018-F1
#
_cell.length_a   1.000
_cell.length_b   1.000
_cell.length_c   1.000
_cell.angle_alpha   90.00
_cell.angle_beta   90.00
_cell.angle_gamma   90.00
#
_symmetry.space_group_name_H-M   'P 1'
#
loop_
_entity.id
_entity.type
_entity.pdbx_description
1 polymer ?
#
loop_
_entity_poly.entity_id
_entity_poly.type
_entity_poly.pdbx_seq_one_letter_code
_entity_poly.pdbx_strand_id
1 'polypeptide(L)'
;MLYLESPPGVGFSYSANKSFYTSVNDENTARDNLAFLERWFKKFPEYRGRDFFITGESYGGHYVPQLAQLIVQSGLKFNLKGIAIGNPLLDYSIDFNSRAEYFWSHGLISDATYEIFTTVCNNSHLRRQYQKGSLSPACAWVSSQVSSEVGRFVNTYDVTLDVCLSTIESQSQMLNQMEHTRQIDVCVEDETIKYLNRKDVQEAIHAQLVGVSKWTVCSE
;
A
#
# COMPACT_ATOMS: atom_id res chain seq x y z
N MET A 1 -7.83 4.96 -18.09
CA MET A 1 -7.24 4.84 -16.74
C MET A 1 -5.83 5.40 -16.79
N LEU A 2 -5.44 6.18 -15.78
CA LEU A 2 -4.10 6.72 -15.63
C LEU A 2 -3.54 6.22 -14.29
N TYR A 3 -2.43 5.49 -14.33
CA TYR A 3 -1.71 5.05 -13.13
C TYR A 3 -0.58 6.03 -12.87
N LEU A 4 -0.46 6.50 -11.63
CA LEU A 4 0.53 7.47 -11.21
C LEU A 4 1.34 6.91 -10.04
N GLU A 5 2.62 6.66 -10.26
CA GLU A 5 3.56 6.37 -9.17
C GLU A 5 3.88 7.67 -8.44
N SER A 6 3.49 7.75 -7.18
CA SER A 6 3.60 8.94 -6.33
C SER A 6 3.69 8.52 -4.87
N PRO A 7 4.44 9.24 -4.01
CA PRO A 7 5.29 10.42 -4.31
C PRO A 7 6.61 10.04 -5.01
N PRO A 8 7.45 11.02 -5.41
CA PRO A 8 8.81 10.76 -5.85
C PRO A 8 9.57 9.88 -4.84
N GLY A 9 10.21 8.82 -5.33
CA GLY A 9 10.79 7.72 -4.54
C GLY A 9 10.07 6.39 -4.78
N VAL A 10 8.79 6.43 -5.16
CA VAL A 10 8.00 5.24 -5.48
C VAL A 10 8.24 4.81 -6.93
N GLY A 11 8.60 3.55 -7.11
CA GLY A 11 8.77 2.94 -8.44
C GLY A 11 9.83 3.64 -9.30
N PHE A 12 9.42 4.17 -10.46
CA PHE A 12 10.27 4.96 -11.34
C PHE A 12 10.22 6.46 -11.07
N SER A 13 9.31 6.92 -10.21
CA SER A 13 9.20 8.35 -9.87
C SER A 13 10.37 8.77 -9.00
N TYR A 14 11.02 9.90 -9.33
CA TYR A 14 12.19 10.38 -8.62
C TYR A 14 12.21 11.90 -8.50
N SER A 15 12.93 12.40 -7.50
CA SER A 15 13.31 13.80 -7.35
C SER A 15 14.82 13.95 -7.50
N ALA A 16 15.24 14.92 -8.32
CA ALA A 16 16.65 15.32 -8.41
C ALA A 16 17.11 16.02 -7.13
N ASN A 17 16.19 16.59 -6.35
CA ASN A 17 16.49 17.21 -5.07
C ASN A 17 16.42 16.17 -3.94
N LYS A 18 17.58 15.77 -3.42
CA LYS A 18 17.66 14.77 -2.34
C LYS A 18 16.99 15.21 -1.03
N SER A 19 16.89 16.52 -0.75
CA SER A 19 16.18 16.98 0.46
C SER A 19 14.67 16.80 0.37
N PHE A 20 14.13 16.54 -0.81
CA PHE A 20 12.72 16.21 -0.99
C PHE A 20 12.31 15.01 -0.11
N TYR A 21 13.12 13.95 -0.13
CA TYR A 21 12.82 12.69 0.54
C TYR A 21 12.69 12.82 2.07
N THR A 22 13.30 13.83 2.69
CA THR A 22 13.14 14.10 4.13
C THR A 22 11.91 14.95 4.47
N SER A 23 11.15 15.38 3.47
CA SER A 23 10.00 16.31 3.61
C SER A 23 8.70 15.77 3.00
N VAL A 24 8.70 14.49 2.62
CA VAL A 24 7.52 13.82 2.07
C VAL A 24 6.44 13.76 3.13
N ASN A 25 5.27 14.28 2.80
CA ASN A 25 4.07 14.23 3.62
C ASN A 25 2.83 14.30 2.72
N ASP A 26 1.66 14.10 3.33
CA ASP A 26 0.37 14.11 2.65
C ASP A 26 0.12 15.40 1.84
N GLU A 27 0.44 16.55 2.43
CA GLU A 27 0.18 17.86 1.85
C GLU A 27 1.03 18.12 0.59
N ASN A 28 2.33 17.83 0.67
CA ASN A 28 3.25 17.95 -0.45
C ASN A 28 2.91 16.95 -1.56
N THR A 29 2.54 15.72 -1.20
CA THR A 29 2.12 14.69 -2.16
C THR A 29 0.87 15.12 -2.93
N ALA A 30 -0.12 15.70 -2.24
CA ALA A 30 -1.33 16.20 -2.89
C ALA A 30 -1.04 17.37 -3.86
N ARG A 31 -0.15 18.30 -3.48
CA ARG A 31 0.31 19.40 -4.35
C ARG A 31 1.05 18.90 -5.58
N ASP A 32 1.97 17.96 -5.40
CA ASP A 32 2.74 17.38 -6.50
C ASP A 32 1.83 16.62 -7.48
N ASN A 33 0.84 15.88 -6.98
CA ASN A 33 -0.17 15.22 -7.80
C ASN A 33 -1.04 16.22 -8.58
N LEU A 34 -1.41 17.36 -7.98
CA LEU A 34 -2.11 18.43 -8.69
C LEU A 34 -1.25 19.01 -9.82
N ALA A 35 0.01 19.34 -9.53
CA ALA A 35 0.96 19.87 -10.52
C ALA A 35 1.22 18.86 -11.65
N PHE A 36 1.28 17.57 -11.34
CA PHE A 36 1.33 16.50 -12.34
C PHE A 36 0.11 16.55 -13.25
N LEU A 37 -1.11 16.61 -12.70
CA LEU A 37 -2.34 16.64 -13.50
C LEU A 37 -2.40 17.86 -14.42
N GLU A 38 -2.04 19.06 -13.93
CA GLU A 38 -1.97 20.27 -14.77
C GLU A 38 -1.05 20.08 -15.98
N ARG A 39 0.14 19.52 -15.74
CA ARG A 39 1.12 19.24 -16.80
C ARG A 39 0.65 18.13 -17.73
N TRP A 40 0.00 17.11 -17.19
CA TRP A 40 -0.55 16.00 -17.95
C TRP A 40 -1.65 16.48 -18.91
N PHE A 41 -2.62 17.27 -18.44
CA PHE A 41 -3.66 17.86 -19.30
C PHE A 41 -3.14 18.93 -20.25
N LYS A 42 -1.94 19.48 -20.03
CA LYS A 42 -1.24 20.31 -21.04
C LYS A 42 -0.60 19.46 -22.13
N LYS A 43 -0.04 18.30 -21.78
CA LYS A 43 0.56 17.34 -22.72
C LYS A 43 -0.50 16.57 -23.53
N PHE A 44 -1.64 16.26 -22.91
CA PHE A 44 -2.75 15.51 -23.51
C PHE A 44 -4.05 16.35 -23.50
N PRO A 45 -4.09 17.45 -24.28
CA PRO A 45 -5.22 18.38 -24.28
C PRO A 45 -6.56 17.77 -24.72
N GLU A 46 -6.54 16.67 -25.47
CA GLU A 46 -7.72 15.93 -25.95
C GLU A 46 -8.56 15.28 -24.83
N TYR A 47 -8.02 15.20 -23.60
CA TYR A 47 -8.76 14.74 -22.43
C TYR A 47 -9.41 15.88 -21.64
N ARG A 48 -9.13 17.15 -21.97
CA ARG A 48 -9.76 18.29 -21.29
C ARG A 48 -11.27 18.26 -21.46
N GLY A 49 -11.99 18.57 -20.39
CA GLY A 49 -13.46 18.58 -20.37
C GLY A 49 -14.10 17.19 -20.22
N ARG A 50 -13.36 16.09 -20.37
CA ARG A 50 -13.89 14.76 -20.07
C ARG A 50 -14.20 14.62 -18.58
N ASP A 51 -15.19 13.80 -18.27
CA ASP A 51 -15.49 13.42 -16.91
C ASP A 51 -14.25 12.80 -16.26
N PHE A 52 -13.86 13.37 -15.12
CA PHE A 52 -12.66 13.01 -14.40
C PHE A 52 -13.01 12.41 -13.05
N PHE A 53 -12.40 11.28 -12.72
CA PHE A 53 -12.58 10.57 -11.47
C PHE A 53 -11.22 10.29 -10.86
N ILE A 54 -11.13 10.35 -9.53
CA ILE A 54 -9.91 10.03 -8.80
C ILE A 54 -10.17 8.77 -7.99
N THR A 55 -9.35 7.76 -8.19
CA THR A 55 -9.50 6.46 -7.53
C THR A 55 -8.23 6.06 -6.82
N GLY A 56 -8.34 5.36 -5.70
CA GLY A 56 -7.19 4.87 -4.93
C GLY A 56 -7.58 3.75 -3.97
N GLU A 57 -6.58 3.18 -3.31
CA GLU A 57 -6.76 2.05 -2.39
C GLU A 57 -5.85 2.22 -1.17
N SER A 58 -6.21 1.65 -0.02
CA SER A 58 -5.36 1.62 1.17
C SER A 58 -5.02 3.04 1.65
N TYR A 59 -3.75 3.45 1.68
CA TYR A 59 -3.36 4.83 1.99
C TYR A 59 -3.87 5.86 0.94
N GLY A 60 -4.40 5.39 -0.19
CA GLY A 60 -5.23 6.18 -1.10
C GLY A 60 -6.44 6.85 -0.41
N GLY A 61 -6.87 6.35 0.75
CA GLY A 61 -7.79 7.04 1.66
C GLY A 61 -7.33 8.42 2.12
N HIS A 62 -6.03 8.68 2.12
CA HIS A 62 -5.46 10.01 2.35
C HIS A 62 -5.22 10.76 1.03
N TYR A 63 -4.63 10.11 0.03
CA TYR A 63 -4.22 10.78 -1.22
C TYR A 63 -5.40 11.30 -2.05
N VAL A 64 -6.43 10.46 -2.23
CA VAL A 64 -7.57 10.75 -3.10
C VAL A 64 -8.38 11.96 -2.62
N PRO A 65 -8.87 12.00 -1.35
CA PRO A 65 -9.69 13.13 -0.91
C PRO A 65 -8.89 14.44 -0.80
N GLN A 66 -7.60 14.39 -0.42
CA GLN A 66 -6.78 15.59 -0.36
C GLN A 66 -6.53 16.19 -1.76
N LEU A 67 -6.23 15.35 -2.76
CA LEU A 67 -6.13 15.81 -4.14
C LEU A 67 -7.45 16.35 -4.69
N ALA A 68 -8.57 15.65 -4.44
CA ALA A 68 -9.89 16.10 -4.84
C ALA A 68 -10.23 17.47 -4.23
N GLN A 69 -9.92 17.66 -2.95
CA GLN A 69 -10.11 18.94 -2.26
C GLN A 69 -9.28 20.06 -2.92
N LEU A 70 -8.00 19.82 -3.20
CA LEU A 70 -7.15 20.79 -3.89
C LEU A 70 -7.68 21.14 -5.28
N ILE A 71 -8.17 20.16 -6.05
CA ILE A 71 -8.79 20.39 -7.36
C ILE A 71 -10.00 21.33 -7.23
N VAL A 72 -10.91 21.05 -6.31
CA VAL A 72 -12.10 21.87 -6.08
C VAL A 72 -11.73 23.30 -5.66
N GLN A 73 -10.72 23.45 -4.80
CA GLN A 73 -10.28 24.75 -4.28
C GLN A 73 -9.46 25.57 -5.28
N SER A 74 -8.71 24.92 -6.16
CA SER A 74 -7.81 25.57 -7.12
C SER A 74 -8.53 26.43 -8.17
N GLY A 75 -9.82 26.21 -8.38
CA GLY A 75 -10.58 26.82 -9.49
C GLY A 75 -10.15 26.32 -10.87
N LEU A 76 -9.30 25.28 -10.92
CA LEU A 76 -8.88 24.65 -12.17
C LEU A 76 -10.07 23.95 -12.82
N LYS A 77 -10.18 24.06 -14.14
CA LYS A 77 -11.29 23.51 -14.94
C LYS A 77 -11.17 21.99 -15.16
N PHE A 78 -10.82 21.24 -14.12
CA PHE A 78 -10.98 19.79 -14.14
C PHE A 78 -12.47 19.47 -13.98
N ASN A 79 -13.02 18.66 -14.89
CA ASN A 79 -14.42 18.22 -14.82
C ASN A 79 -14.53 17.03 -13.83
N LEU A 80 -14.16 17.26 -12.58
CA LEU A 80 -14.18 16.26 -11.50
C LEU A 80 -15.63 15.85 -11.20
N LYS A 81 -15.94 14.57 -11.37
CA LYS A 81 -17.27 14.00 -11.16
C LYS A 81 -17.41 13.21 -9.88
N GLY A 82 -16.30 12.66 -9.38
CA GLY A 82 -16.34 11.90 -8.13
C GLY A 82 -15.01 11.26 -7.79
N ILE A 83 -15.02 10.62 -6.63
CA ILE A 83 -13.92 9.82 -6.12
C ILE A 83 -14.41 8.42 -5.76
N ALA A 84 -13.53 7.42 -5.83
CA ALA A 84 -13.79 6.08 -5.33
C ALA A 84 -12.55 5.57 -4.60
N ILE A 85 -12.73 4.97 -3.43
CA ILE A 85 -11.60 4.51 -2.62
C ILE A 85 -11.88 3.10 -2.09
N GLY A 86 -10.99 2.16 -2.40
CA GLY A 86 -11.06 0.76 -1.96
C GLY A 86 -10.30 0.54 -0.65
N ASN A 87 -10.91 -0.15 0.31
CA ASN A 87 -10.31 -0.50 1.61
C ASN A 87 -9.41 0.60 2.22
N PRO A 88 -9.93 1.83 2.37
CA PRO A 88 -9.12 2.99 2.70
C PRO A 88 -8.66 3.00 4.16
N LEU A 89 -7.53 3.65 4.41
CA LEU A 89 -7.24 4.27 5.70
C LEU A 89 -7.90 5.66 5.73
N LEU A 90 -8.91 5.86 6.58
CA LEU A 90 -9.66 7.12 6.75
C LEU A 90 -9.46 7.73 8.13
N ASP A 91 -9.49 6.91 9.17
CA ASP A 91 -9.22 7.30 10.55
C ASP A 91 -8.27 6.29 11.19
N TYR A 92 -7.09 6.78 11.54
CA TYR A 92 -6.03 5.95 12.11
C TYR A 92 -6.48 5.11 13.31
N SER A 93 -7.28 5.69 14.22
CA SER A 93 -7.63 4.96 15.44
C SER A 93 -8.75 3.97 15.18
N ILE A 94 -9.78 4.37 14.43
CA ILE A 94 -10.92 3.50 14.08
C ILE A 94 -10.43 2.33 13.22
N ASP A 95 -9.74 2.61 12.12
CA ASP A 95 -9.34 1.59 11.16
C ASP A 95 -8.37 0.58 11.78
N PHE A 96 -7.33 1.05 12.50
CA PHE A 96 -6.41 0.11 13.14
C PHE A 96 -7.08 -0.67 14.26
N ASN A 97 -7.90 -0.04 15.12
CA ASN A 97 -8.51 -0.76 16.25
C ASN A 97 -9.58 -1.76 15.80
N SER A 98 -10.25 -1.54 14.66
CA SER A 98 -11.22 -2.49 14.08
C SER A 98 -10.65 -3.89 13.85
N ARG A 99 -9.32 -4.01 13.68
CA ARG A 99 -8.63 -5.28 13.47
C ARG A 99 -8.86 -6.29 14.60
N ALA A 100 -9.00 -5.84 15.84
CA ALA A 100 -9.25 -6.74 16.96
C ALA A 100 -10.60 -7.46 16.80
N GLU A 101 -11.65 -6.71 16.52
CA GLU A 101 -13.00 -7.25 16.29
C GLU A 101 -13.05 -8.08 15.01
N TYR A 102 -12.38 -7.65 13.94
CA TYR A 102 -12.27 -8.40 12.70
C TYR A 102 -11.63 -9.78 12.93
N PHE A 103 -10.46 -9.84 13.58
CA PHE A 103 -9.80 -11.12 13.86
C PHE A 103 -10.63 -12.03 14.76
N TRP A 104 -11.25 -11.47 15.80
CA TRP A 104 -12.07 -12.26 16.72
C TRP A 104 -13.33 -12.82 16.04
N SER A 105 -14.07 -11.99 15.32
CA SER A 105 -15.28 -12.41 14.59
C SER A 105 -15.02 -13.41 13.45
N HIS A 106 -13.77 -13.49 12.97
CA HIS A 106 -13.34 -14.44 11.95
C HIS A 106 -12.63 -15.68 12.54
N GLY A 107 -12.64 -15.84 13.87
CA GLY A 107 -12.06 -17.01 14.55
C GLY A 107 -10.54 -17.10 14.47
N LEU A 108 -9.86 -15.98 14.21
CA LEU A 108 -8.40 -15.90 14.11
C LEU A 108 -7.72 -15.69 15.46
N ILE A 109 -8.46 -15.18 16.45
CA ILE A 109 -7.97 -14.99 17.81
C ILE A 109 -9.00 -15.46 18.84
N SER A 110 -8.52 -15.84 20.02
CA SER A 110 -9.33 -16.26 21.16
C SER A 110 -10.00 -15.08 21.87
N ASP A 111 -11.03 -15.35 22.67
CA ASP A 111 -11.70 -14.35 23.53
C ASP A 111 -10.69 -13.64 24.45
N ALA A 112 -9.75 -14.40 25.02
CA ALA A 112 -8.71 -13.86 25.90
C ALA A 112 -7.76 -12.92 25.15
N THR A 113 -7.37 -13.27 23.92
CA THR A 113 -6.53 -12.42 23.08
C THR A 113 -7.29 -11.17 22.61
N TYR A 114 -8.57 -11.29 22.28
CA TYR A 114 -9.42 -10.13 21.95
C TYR A 114 -9.54 -9.14 23.11
N GLU A 115 -9.74 -9.64 24.35
CA GLU A 115 -9.82 -8.80 25.54
C GLU A 115 -8.54 -7.96 25.73
N ILE A 116 -7.36 -8.59 25.67
CA ILE A 116 -6.10 -7.87 25.87
C ILE A 116 -5.75 -6.95 24.68
N PHE A 117 -6.14 -7.34 23.47
CA PHE A 117 -5.92 -6.56 22.26
C PHE A 117 -6.83 -5.33 22.18
N THR A 118 -7.92 -5.28 22.94
CA THR A 118 -8.78 -4.10 23.04
C THR A 118 -8.49 -3.26 24.29
N THR A 119 -8.13 -3.88 25.41
CA THR A 119 -8.01 -3.21 26.72
C THR A 119 -6.58 -2.88 27.16
N VAL A 120 -5.59 -3.72 26.85
CA VAL A 120 -4.20 -3.56 27.31
C VAL A 120 -3.38 -2.76 26.30
N CYS A 121 -3.39 -3.17 25.04
CA CYS A 121 -2.71 -2.45 23.97
C CYS A 121 -3.45 -2.60 22.64
N ASN A 122 -4.29 -1.62 22.33
CA ASN A 122 -4.99 -1.60 21.05
C ASN A 122 -4.05 -1.38 19.86
N ASN A 123 -4.50 -1.83 18.69
CA ASN A 123 -3.67 -1.86 17.50
C ASN A 123 -3.19 -0.46 17.08
N SER A 124 -4.01 0.59 17.20
CA SER A 124 -3.56 1.95 16.91
C SER A 124 -2.43 2.40 17.85
N HIS A 125 -2.49 2.04 19.13
CA HIS A 125 -1.43 2.32 20.09
C HIS A 125 -0.17 1.51 19.80
N LEU A 126 -0.32 0.22 19.49
CA LEU A 126 0.75 -0.66 19.05
C LEU A 126 1.51 -0.05 17.85
N ARG A 127 0.78 0.37 16.80
CA ARG A 127 1.36 0.93 15.57
C ARG A 127 2.11 2.24 15.84
N ARG A 128 1.60 3.11 16.72
CA ARG A 128 2.30 4.34 17.14
C ARG A 128 3.60 4.03 17.88
N GLN A 129 3.63 3.02 18.75
CA GLN A 129 4.84 2.62 19.46
C GLN A 129 5.91 2.05 18.53
N TYR A 130 5.50 1.23 17.54
CA TYR A 130 6.40 0.74 16.49
C TYR A 130 7.04 1.88 15.69
N GLN A 131 6.23 2.86 15.26
CA GLN A 131 6.75 4.02 14.52
C GLN A 131 7.75 4.85 15.33
N LYS A 132 7.58 4.92 16.66
CA LYS A 132 8.52 5.60 17.57
C LYS A 132 9.74 4.76 17.95
N GLY A 133 9.82 3.50 17.51
CA GLY A 133 10.90 2.58 17.87
C GLY A 133 10.95 2.20 19.36
N SER A 134 9.86 2.40 20.11
CA SER A 134 9.80 2.17 21.57
C SER A 134 8.54 1.39 21.94
N LEU A 135 8.63 0.06 21.88
CA LEU A 135 7.55 -0.85 22.23
C LEU A 135 7.59 -1.17 23.73
N SER A 136 6.51 -0.86 24.44
CA SER A 136 6.33 -1.19 25.85
C SER A 136 6.22 -2.71 26.04
N PRO A 137 6.65 -3.28 27.19
CA PRO A 137 6.54 -4.71 27.44
C PRO A 137 5.11 -5.25 27.32
N ALA A 138 4.11 -4.48 27.75
CA ALA A 138 2.70 -4.84 27.62
C ALA A 138 2.27 -4.95 26.15
N CYS A 139 2.60 -3.96 25.32
CA CYS A 139 2.29 -4.00 23.89
C CYS A 139 3.07 -5.09 23.15
N ALA A 140 4.33 -5.34 23.52
CA ALA A 140 5.11 -6.43 22.97
C ALA A 140 4.47 -7.80 23.27
N TRP A 141 3.97 -7.97 24.49
CA TRP A 141 3.24 -9.18 24.88
C TRP A 141 1.92 -9.33 24.12
N VAL A 142 1.09 -8.28 24.03
CA VAL A 142 -0.15 -8.34 23.24
C VAL A 142 0.14 -8.68 21.78
N SER A 143 1.15 -8.02 21.17
CA SER A 143 1.59 -8.28 19.80
C SER A 143 1.99 -9.74 19.59
N SER A 144 2.69 -10.34 20.57
CA SER A 144 3.12 -11.74 20.48
C SER A 144 1.96 -12.73 20.59
N GLN A 145 0.97 -12.46 21.45
CA GLN A 145 -0.24 -13.30 21.53
C GLN A 145 -1.03 -13.25 20.22
N VAL A 146 -1.31 -12.06 19.71
CA VAL A 146 -2.02 -11.88 18.43
C VAL A 146 -1.26 -12.56 17.28
N SER A 147 0.05 -12.35 17.19
CA SER A 147 0.87 -12.94 16.12
C SER A 147 0.96 -14.47 16.22
N SER A 148 0.95 -15.02 17.43
CA SER A 148 0.99 -16.47 17.66
C SER A 148 -0.32 -17.15 17.26
N GLU A 149 -1.46 -16.52 17.51
CA GLU A 149 -2.78 -17.08 17.18
C GLU A 149 -3.11 -16.91 15.69
N VAL A 150 -2.89 -15.72 15.11
CA VAL A 150 -3.08 -15.48 13.67
C VAL A 150 -2.11 -16.33 12.85
N GLY A 151 -0.87 -16.44 13.32
CA GLY A 151 0.16 -17.27 12.68
C GLY A 151 0.68 -16.71 11.35
N ARG A 152 1.77 -17.30 10.87
CA ARG A 152 2.45 -16.89 9.62
C ARG A 152 1.79 -17.38 8.33
N PHE A 153 0.73 -18.17 8.45
CA PHE A 153 0.05 -18.81 7.34
C PHE A 153 -1.26 -18.11 6.95
N VAL A 154 -1.62 -17.03 7.65
CA VAL A 154 -2.77 -16.21 7.33
C VAL A 154 -2.30 -14.99 6.55
N ASN A 155 -2.88 -14.79 5.36
CA ASN A 155 -2.70 -13.56 4.62
C ASN A 155 -3.56 -12.45 5.26
N THR A 156 -2.91 -11.45 5.87
CA THR A 156 -3.63 -10.37 6.56
C THR A 156 -4.34 -9.38 5.62
N TYR A 157 -4.07 -9.42 4.32
CA TYR A 157 -4.84 -8.68 3.31
C TYR A 157 -6.08 -9.44 2.84
N ASP A 158 -6.07 -10.77 2.90
CA ASP A 158 -7.21 -11.62 2.62
C ASP A 158 -7.13 -12.92 3.45
N VAL A 159 -7.86 -12.96 4.56
CA VAL A 159 -7.79 -14.07 5.52
C VAL A 159 -8.41 -15.37 5.01
N THR A 160 -9.05 -15.34 3.84
CA THR A 160 -9.67 -16.51 3.20
C THR A 160 -8.76 -17.19 2.19
N LEU A 161 -7.64 -16.55 1.83
CA LEU A 161 -6.68 -17.05 0.85
C LEU A 161 -5.41 -17.57 1.53
N ASP A 162 -4.74 -18.49 0.85
CA ASP A 162 -3.42 -18.97 1.24
C ASP A 162 -2.39 -17.84 1.18
N VAL A 163 -1.40 -17.91 2.08
CA VAL A 163 -0.22 -17.05 1.96
C VAL A 163 0.49 -17.33 0.65
N CYS A 164 0.85 -16.25 -0.04
CA CYS A 164 1.65 -16.42 -1.24
C CYS A 164 3.06 -16.86 -0.87
N LEU A 165 3.52 -17.95 -1.49
CA LEU A 165 4.84 -18.49 -1.27
C LEU A 165 5.80 -17.94 -2.31
N SER A 166 6.95 -17.43 -1.85
CA SER A 166 8.00 -16.97 -2.75
C SER A 166 8.43 -18.09 -3.69
N THR A 167 8.94 -17.73 -4.86
CA THR A 167 9.37 -18.74 -5.87
C THR A 167 10.35 -19.80 -5.37
N ILE A 168 11.19 -19.48 -4.37
CA ILE A 168 12.14 -20.44 -3.78
C ILE A 168 11.41 -21.38 -2.80
N GLU A 169 10.48 -20.85 -2.01
CA GLU A 169 9.68 -21.65 -1.07
C GLU A 169 8.70 -22.55 -1.81
N SER A 170 8.07 -22.06 -2.88
CA SER A 170 7.21 -22.86 -3.74
C SER A 170 7.99 -23.99 -4.41
N GLN A 171 9.18 -23.71 -4.94
CA GLN A 171 10.08 -24.74 -5.49
C GLN A 171 10.48 -25.77 -4.42
N SER A 172 10.83 -25.33 -3.22
CA SER A 172 11.14 -26.23 -2.09
C SER A 172 9.93 -27.11 -1.71
N GLN A 173 8.71 -26.55 -1.70
CA GLN A 173 7.50 -27.32 -1.44
C GLN A 173 7.18 -28.31 -2.54
N MET A 174 7.34 -27.94 -3.82
CA MET A 174 7.20 -28.87 -4.96
C MET A 174 8.25 -29.98 -4.95
N LEU A 175 9.46 -29.73 -4.45
CA LEU A 175 10.48 -30.76 -4.31
C LEU A 175 10.19 -31.73 -3.15
N ASN A 176 9.55 -31.24 -2.09
CA ASN A 176 9.20 -32.04 -0.91
C ASN A 176 7.87 -32.81 -1.08
N GLN A 177 6.93 -32.29 -1.87
CA GLN A 177 5.69 -32.97 -2.23
C GLN A 177 5.86 -33.55 -3.64
N MET A 178 6.06 -34.87 -3.75
CA MET A 178 6.08 -35.63 -5.02
C MET A 178 4.71 -35.61 -5.75
N GLU A 179 4.04 -34.47 -5.84
CA GLU A 179 2.77 -34.29 -6.54
C GLU A 179 2.93 -33.27 -7.67
N HIS A 180 2.94 -33.77 -8.90
CA HIS A 180 3.00 -32.99 -10.14
C HIS A 180 1.68 -32.26 -10.49
N THR A 181 0.71 -32.20 -9.58
CA THR A 181 -0.68 -31.84 -9.90
C THR A 181 -1.19 -30.52 -9.30
N ARG A 182 -0.44 -29.86 -8.42
CA ARG A 182 -0.83 -28.53 -7.90
C ARG A 182 -0.02 -27.43 -8.59
N GLN A 183 -0.71 -26.62 -9.38
CA GLN A 183 -0.18 -25.37 -9.90
C GLN A 183 -0.11 -24.38 -8.73
N ILE A 184 1.09 -24.17 -8.18
CA ILE A 184 1.30 -23.16 -7.14
C ILE A 184 1.30 -21.80 -7.82
N ASP A 185 0.35 -20.94 -7.46
CA ASP A 185 0.34 -19.56 -7.96
C ASP A 185 1.57 -18.80 -7.45
N VAL A 186 2.25 -18.13 -8.37
CA VAL A 186 3.41 -17.29 -8.05
C VAL A 186 2.91 -15.94 -7.52
N CYS A 187 3.64 -15.37 -6.57
CA CYS A 187 3.31 -14.05 -6.06
C CYS A 187 3.32 -13.00 -7.16
N VAL A 188 2.17 -12.37 -7.38
CA VAL A 188 2.00 -11.32 -8.39
C VAL A 188 3.01 -10.18 -8.17
N GLU A 189 3.33 -9.87 -6.91
CA GLU A 189 4.37 -8.91 -6.55
C GLU A 189 5.75 -9.33 -7.06
N ASP A 190 6.18 -10.59 -6.85
CA ASP A 190 7.45 -11.10 -7.35
C ASP A 190 7.55 -10.99 -8.86
N GLU A 191 6.49 -11.37 -9.57
CA GLU A 191 6.45 -11.29 -11.05
C GLU A 191 6.42 -9.85 -11.54
N THR A 192 5.75 -8.95 -10.82
CA THR A 192 5.72 -7.51 -11.13
C THR A 192 7.11 -6.90 -10.98
N ILE A 193 7.81 -7.21 -9.88
CA ILE A 193 9.18 -6.75 -9.64
C ILE A 193 10.10 -7.30 -10.72
N LYS A 194 10.02 -8.59 -11.06
CA LYS A 194 10.83 -9.19 -12.14
C LYS A 194 10.55 -8.50 -13.48
N TYR A 195 9.28 -8.29 -13.82
CA TYR A 195 8.86 -7.72 -15.09
C TYR A 195 9.34 -6.26 -15.26
N LEU A 196 9.07 -5.40 -14.27
CA LEU A 196 9.42 -3.96 -14.34
C LEU A 196 10.93 -3.71 -14.21
N ASN A 197 11.71 -4.68 -13.72
CA ASN A 197 13.17 -4.60 -13.71
C ASN A 197 13.85 -5.11 -14.99
N ARG A 198 13.09 -5.60 -15.98
CA ARG A 198 13.67 -5.94 -17.28
C ARG A 198 14.01 -4.68 -18.08
N LYS A 199 15.20 -4.66 -18.68
CA LYS A 199 15.68 -3.52 -19.48
C LYS A 199 14.78 -3.23 -20.68
N ASP A 200 14.33 -4.27 -21.39
CA ASP A 200 13.46 -4.11 -22.55
C ASP A 200 12.09 -3.53 -22.16
N VAL A 201 11.57 -3.88 -20.98
CA VAL A 201 10.34 -3.28 -20.44
C VAL A 201 10.56 -1.81 -20.09
N GLN A 202 11.64 -1.47 -19.38
CA GLN A 202 11.96 -0.09 -19.03
C GLN A 202 12.12 0.80 -20.27
N GLU A 203 12.81 0.31 -21.30
CA GLU A 203 12.94 1.00 -22.59
C GLU A 203 11.57 1.21 -23.27
N ALA A 204 10.72 0.17 -23.28
CA ALA A 204 9.40 0.21 -23.92
C ALA A 204 8.43 1.20 -23.25
N ILE A 205 8.48 1.35 -21.92
CA ILE A 205 7.64 2.30 -21.18
C ILE A 205 8.32 3.65 -20.95
N HIS A 206 9.51 3.86 -21.52
CA HIS A 206 10.34 5.05 -21.35
C HIS A 206 10.63 5.39 -19.87
N ALA A 207 10.83 4.36 -19.04
CA ALA A 207 11.19 4.50 -17.64
C ALA A 207 12.71 4.46 -17.43
N GLN A 208 13.18 5.12 -16.38
CA GLN A 208 14.58 5.11 -15.96
C GLN A 208 14.67 4.95 -14.46
N LEU A 209 15.64 4.16 -14.00
CA LEU A 209 15.97 4.06 -12.58
C LEU A 209 16.93 5.20 -12.23
N VAL A 210 16.46 6.13 -11.39
CA VAL A 210 17.25 7.29 -10.97
C VAL A 210 17.37 7.29 -9.44
N GLY A 211 18.60 7.16 -8.94
CA GLY A 211 18.86 7.11 -7.50
C GLY A 211 18.57 5.77 -6.83
N VAL A 212 18.07 4.79 -7.60
CA VAL A 212 17.78 3.41 -7.15
C VAL A 212 18.41 2.40 -8.12
N SER A 213 18.72 1.20 -7.62
CA SER A 213 19.31 0.12 -8.43
C SER A 213 18.26 -0.82 -9.04
N LYS A 214 17.04 -0.82 -8.50
CA LYS A 214 15.91 -1.63 -8.94
C LYS A 214 14.60 -0.92 -8.66
N TRP A 215 13.58 -1.20 -9.46
CA TRP A 215 12.19 -0.88 -9.18
C TRP A 215 11.66 -1.82 -8.09
N THR A 216 10.90 -1.29 -7.13
CA THR A 216 10.20 -2.06 -6.08
C THR A 216 8.77 -1.52 -5.92
N VAL A 217 7.87 -2.37 -5.39
CA VAL A 217 6.46 -1.98 -5.15
C VAL A 217 6.36 -0.86 -4.12
N CYS A 218 7.15 -0.96 -3.05
CA CYS A 218 7.26 0.05 -1.99
C CYS A 218 8.70 0.56 -1.88
N SER A 219 8.86 1.85 -1.59
CA SER A 219 10.14 2.47 -1.26
C SER A 219 10.38 2.43 0.26
N GLU A 220 11.63 2.26 0.67
CA GLU A 220 12.07 2.37 2.08
C GLU A 220 12.17 3.83 2.55
#